data_AF-A0A2N2KP14-F1
#
_entry.id   AF-A0A2N2KP14-F1
#
_cell.length_a   1.000
_cell.length_b   1.000
_cell.length_c   1.000
_cell.angle_alpha   90.00
_cell.angle_beta   90.00
_cell.angle_gamma   90.00
#
_symmetry.space_group_name_H-M   'P 1'
#
loop_
_entity.id
_entity.type
_entity.pdbx_description
1 polymer ?
#
loop_
_entity_poly.entity_id
_entity_poly.type
_entity_poly.pdbx_seq_one_letter_code
_entity_poly.pdbx_strand_id
1 'polypeptide(L)'
;MAIDTIEVLDNLQFAQDANSEIWAVHADGYLGEAVEQFAVSLPAACAAARVVFNNNGATGSQVHGRVRVTEVTGFTASTVTKVQNVQALEWTAIPLVVIATTPQTGIVESAEIDLTNVFEAVVHIDIALTGPTAHLGTEIIVQIRKEATVDEWTTLTRFTALGGKTAFHMHPNGNINAGQKVIGVDNPTAGNLNHVGKHLFILNTTVANSEIVYQTFCGADA
;
A
#
# COMPACT_ATOMS: atom_id res chain seq x y z
N MET A 1 -33.94 2.34 -10.15
CA MET A 1 -33.01 3.20 -9.42
C MET A 1 -31.67 3.06 -10.12
N ALA A 2 -31.04 4.16 -10.54
CA ALA A 2 -29.65 4.08 -10.96
C ALA A 2 -28.84 3.61 -9.74
N ILE A 3 -27.93 2.66 -9.93
CA ILE A 3 -26.97 2.29 -8.88
C ILE A 3 -25.85 3.32 -9.01
N ASP A 4 -25.47 3.93 -7.90
CA ASP A 4 -24.33 4.83 -7.89
C ASP A 4 -23.05 4.00 -8.01
N THR A 5 -22.10 4.46 -8.82
CA THR A 5 -20.92 3.65 -9.16
C THR A 5 -19.65 4.46 -9.16
N ILE A 6 -18.52 3.80 -8.98
CA ILE A 6 -17.22 4.31 -9.41
C ILE A 6 -16.66 3.42 -10.51
N GLU A 7 -15.78 3.99 -11.34
CA GLU A 7 -14.97 3.20 -12.27
C GLU A 7 -13.48 3.34 -11.94
N VAL A 8 -12.73 2.25 -12.16
CA VAL A 8 -11.29 2.18 -11.93
C VAL A 8 -10.53 1.97 -13.25
N LEU A 9 -9.31 2.53 -13.34
CA LEU A 9 -8.50 2.51 -14.56
C LEU A 9 -8.17 1.09 -15.02
N ASP A 10 -7.68 0.28 -14.09
CA ASP A 10 -7.32 -1.11 -14.30
C ASP A 10 -8.36 -2.01 -13.66
N ASN A 11 -8.66 -3.14 -14.30
CA ASN A 11 -9.57 -4.15 -13.74
C ASN A 11 -9.13 -4.54 -12.32
N LEU A 12 -10.07 -4.82 -11.43
CA LEU A 12 -9.76 -5.40 -10.13
C LEU A 12 -8.98 -6.71 -10.30
N GLN A 13 -7.87 -6.83 -9.59
CA GLN A 13 -7.08 -8.05 -9.59
C GLN A 13 -7.77 -9.15 -8.79
N PHE A 14 -8.44 -8.77 -7.69
CA PHE A 14 -9.07 -9.70 -6.78
C PHE A 14 -10.59 -9.51 -6.73
N ALA A 15 -11.30 -10.60 -6.42
CA ALA A 15 -12.72 -10.50 -6.11
C ALA A 15 -12.88 -9.84 -4.74
N GLN A 16 -13.86 -8.94 -4.63
CA GLN A 16 -14.21 -8.22 -3.42
C GLN A 16 -15.60 -8.68 -2.98
N ASP A 17 -15.81 -8.84 -1.68
CA ASP A 17 -17.11 -9.17 -1.14
C ASP A 17 -17.84 -7.92 -0.63
N ALA A 18 -19.12 -8.06 -0.29
CA ALA A 18 -19.93 -6.97 0.25
C ALA A 18 -19.39 -6.37 1.59
N ASN A 19 -18.48 -7.06 2.27
CA ASN A 19 -17.86 -6.59 3.52
C ASN A 19 -16.50 -5.93 3.29
N SER A 20 -16.01 -5.92 2.05
CA SER A 20 -14.79 -5.20 1.69
C SER A 20 -15.03 -3.70 1.85
N GLU A 21 -13.96 -2.94 2.07
CA GLU A 21 -14.03 -1.52 2.37
C GLU A 21 -13.22 -0.71 1.37
N ILE A 22 -13.83 0.31 0.78
CA ILE A 22 -13.21 1.21 -0.20
C ILE A 22 -12.83 2.49 0.53
N TRP A 23 -11.55 2.64 0.84
CA TRP A 23 -10.99 3.74 1.64
C TRP A 23 -10.49 4.91 0.77
N ALA A 24 -10.90 6.11 1.16
CA ALA A 24 -10.43 7.40 0.63
C ALA A 24 -10.13 8.38 1.79
N VAL A 25 -9.33 9.41 1.57
CA VAL A 25 -9.12 10.46 2.58
C VAL A 25 -10.12 11.60 2.38
N HIS A 26 -10.60 12.15 3.49
CA HIS A 26 -11.34 13.41 3.47
C HIS A 26 -10.36 14.55 3.59
N ALA A 27 -10.19 15.30 2.50
CA ALA A 27 -9.60 16.62 2.55
C ALA A 27 -10.67 17.58 2.02
N ASP A 28 -11.00 18.59 2.81
CA ASP A 28 -11.84 19.72 2.38
C ASP A 28 -11.17 20.38 1.17
N GLY A 29 -11.60 19.97 -0.03
CA GLY A 29 -11.08 20.45 -1.31
C GLY A 29 -9.68 19.98 -1.65
N TYR A 30 -9.57 18.81 -2.30
CA TYR A 30 -8.45 18.32 -3.16
C TYR A 30 -7.55 17.18 -2.62
N LEU A 31 -7.42 16.16 -3.48
CA LEU A 31 -6.30 15.22 -3.71
C LEU A 31 -5.69 14.44 -2.52
N GLY A 32 -6.31 14.49 -1.33
CA GLY A 32 -5.91 13.59 -0.24
C GLY A 32 -6.13 12.13 -0.62
N GLU A 33 -5.05 11.34 -0.65
CA GLU A 33 -5.11 9.90 -0.88
C GLU A 33 -4.95 9.14 0.44
N ALA A 34 -5.78 8.10 0.62
CA ALA A 34 -5.62 7.12 1.70
C ALA A 34 -4.40 6.23 1.51
N VAL A 35 -3.72 6.38 0.39
CA VAL A 35 -2.58 5.58 -0.06
C VAL A 35 -1.38 6.51 -0.25
N GLU A 36 -0.21 6.01 0.06
CA GLU A 36 1.06 6.57 -0.40
C GLU A 36 1.91 5.45 -1.03
N GLN A 37 2.56 5.76 -2.15
CA GLN A 37 3.40 4.84 -2.89
C GLN A 37 4.80 5.43 -3.05
N PHE A 38 5.82 4.66 -2.71
CA PHE A 38 7.20 5.07 -2.77
C PHE A 38 8.02 4.08 -3.60
N ALA A 39 9.02 4.59 -4.31
CA ALA A 39 10.00 3.78 -5.01
C ALA A 39 11.41 4.17 -4.54
N VAL A 40 12.18 3.19 -4.06
CA VAL A 40 13.54 3.38 -3.56
C VAL A 40 14.48 2.53 -4.39
N SER A 41 15.37 3.19 -5.14
CA SER A 41 16.45 2.52 -5.85
C SER A 41 17.48 1.98 -4.86
N LEU A 42 17.86 0.72 -5.03
CA LEU A 42 18.86 0.06 -4.20
C LEU A 42 20.24 0.15 -4.85
N PRO A 43 21.31 0.42 -4.08
CA PRO A 43 22.67 0.40 -4.61
C PRO A 43 23.05 -0.98 -5.14
N ALA A 44 23.63 -1.06 -6.35
CA ALA A 44 24.05 -2.32 -6.97
C ALA A 44 25.07 -3.14 -6.15
N ALA A 45 25.72 -2.53 -5.17
CA ALA A 45 26.70 -3.18 -4.30
C ALA A 45 26.09 -3.80 -3.02
N CYS A 46 24.78 -3.74 -2.81
CA CYS A 46 24.15 -4.37 -1.64
C CYS A 46 23.81 -5.84 -1.94
N ALA A 47 23.99 -6.69 -0.93
CA ALA A 47 23.71 -8.13 -1.02
C ALA A 47 22.28 -8.46 -0.59
N ALA A 48 21.67 -7.63 0.27
CA ALA A 48 20.28 -7.80 0.69
C ALA A 48 19.64 -6.47 1.07
N ALA A 49 18.31 -6.43 1.03
CA ALA A 49 17.49 -5.33 1.51
C ALA A 49 16.28 -5.82 2.32
N ARG A 50 15.73 -4.94 3.17
CA ARG A 50 14.42 -5.10 3.80
C ARG A 50 13.76 -3.76 4.05
N VAL A 51 12.45 -3.76 4.23
CA VAL A 51 11.67 -2.59 4.63
C VAL A 51 11.07 -2.84 5.99
N VAL A 52 11.22 -1.87 6.88
CA VAL A 52 10.64 -1.88 8.22
C VAL A 52 9.58 -0.79 8.30
N PHE A 53 8.35 -1.18 8.60
CA PHE A 53 7.28 -0.28 9.00
C PHE A 53 7.29 -0.18 10.52
N ASN A 54 7.38 1.04 11.04
CA ASN A 54 7.45 1.33 12.47
C ASN A 54 6.35 2.32 12.88
N ASN A 55 5.35 1.77 13.55
CA ASN A 55 4.23 2.44 14.21
C ASN A 55 4.43 2.56 15.72
N ASN A 56 5.64 2.34 16.26
CA ASN A 56 5.88 2.61 17.67
C ASN A 56 5.65 4.09 17.98
N GLY A 57 4.69 4.38 18.86
CA GLY A 57 4.29 5.74 19.17
C GLY A 57 3.31 6.35 18.15
N ALA A 58 2.97 5.65 17.08
CA ALA A 58 1.86 6.02 16.22
C ALA A 58 0.54 5.70 16.95
N THR A 59 -0.40 6.64 16.87
CA THR A 59 -1.77 6.47 17.35
C THR A 59 -2.73 6.86 16.22
N GLY A 60 -4.00 6.48 16.36
CA GLY A 60 -5.04 6.81 15.40
C GLY A 60 -5.48 5.60 14.59
N SER A 61 -5.56 5.77 13.27
CA SER A 61 -6.11 4.75 12.37
C SER A 61 -5.15 3.63 12.04
N GLN A 62 -5.71 2.44 11.81
CA GLN A 62 -4.95 1.29 11.34
C GLN A 62 -4.33 1.61 9.97
N VAL A 63 -3.15 1.06 9.72
CA VAL A 63 -2.48 1.13 8.41
C VAL A 63 -2.14 -0.26 7.90
N HIS A 64 -2.05 -0.39 6.59
CA HIS A 64 -1.66 -1.60 5.90
C HIS A 64 -0.46 -1.29 5.01
N GLY A 65 0.52 -2.18 4.96
CA GLY A 65 1.72 -2.03 4.14
C GLY A 65 1.92 -3.20 3.19
N ARG A 66 2.55 -2.93 2.05
CA ARG A 66 2.98 -3.94 1.05
C ARG A 66 4.35 -3.55 0.50
N VAL A 67 5.19 -4.55 0.23
CA VAL A 67 6.54 -4.35 -0.32
C VAL A 67 6.76 -5.26 -1.52
N ARG A 68 7.11 -4.64 -2.65
CA ARG A 68 7.46 -5.30 -3.91
C ARG A 68 8.84 -4.87 -4.35
N VAL A 69 9.51 -5.70 -5.13
CA VAL A 69 10.82 -5.39 -5.69
C VAL A 69 10.81 -5.71 -7.16
N THR A 70 11.32 -4.78 -7.97
CA THR A 70 11.66 -5.05 -9.36
C THR A 70 13.17 -5.21 -9.45
N GLU A 71 13.62 -6.35 -9.94
CA GLU A 71 15.03 -6.74 -10.03
C GLU A 71 15.44 -6.91 -11.49
N VAL A 72 16.57 -6.33 -11.87
CA VAL A 72 17.24 -6.58 -13.14
C VAL A 72 18.28 -7.67 -12.93
N THR A 73 18.03 -8.87 -13.47
CA THR A 73 18.87 -10.07 -13.27
C THR A 73 19.67 -10.46 -14.51
N GLY A 74 19.58 -9.67 -15.58
CA GLY A 74 20.30 -9.94 -16.82
C GLY A 74 20.45 -8.72 -17.71
N PHE A 75 21.64 -8.61 -18.32
CA PHE A 75 21.99 -7.54 -19.24
C PHE A 75 22.83 -8.08 -20.40
N THR A 76 22.58 -7.62 -21.62
CA THR A 76 23.37 -7.98 -22.81
C THR A 76 23.47 -6.78 -23.73
N ALA A 77 24.69 -6.37 -24.09
CA ALA A 77 24.95 -5.27 -25.02
C ALA A 77 24.09 -4.01 -24.75
N SER A 78 24.10 -3.52 -23.51
CA SER A 78 23.33 -2.32 -23.11
C SER A 78 21.81 -2.50 -23.01
N THR A 79 21.29 -3.73 -23.14
CA THR A 79 19.86 -4.04 -23.08
C THR A 79 19.54 -4.93 -21.88
N VAL A 80 18.52 -4.56 -21.10
CA VAL A 80 17.96 -5.40 -20.04
C VAL A 80 17.33 -6.65 -20.66
N THR A 81 17.75 -7.83 -20.22
CA THR A 81 17.29 -9.11 -20.80
C THR A 81 16.43 -9.93 -19.84
N LYS A 82 16.48 -9.64 -18.53
CA LYS A 82 15.68 -10.32 -17.52
C LYS A 82 15.26 -9.36 -16.41
N VAL A 83 13.96 -9.34 -16.13
CA VAL A 83 13.35 -8.62 -15.01
C VAL A 83 12.55 -9.63 -14.19
N GLN A 84 12.71 -9.58 -12.88
CA GLN A 84 11.95 -10.35 -11.91
C GLN A 84 11.18 -9.39 -11.00
N ASN A 85 9.96 -9.75 -10.62
CA ASN A 85 9.21 -9.04 -9.60
C ASN A 85 9.04 -9.96 -8.39
N VAL A 86 9.47 -9.49 -7.22
CA VAL A 86 9.40 -10.23 -5.96
C VAL A 86 8.44 -9.52 -5.02
N GLN A 87 7.52 -10.26 -4.42
CA GLN A 87 6.63 -9.77 -3.38
C GLN A 87 7.27 -10.08 -2.03
N ALA A 88 7.96 -9.10 -1.43
CA ALA A 88 8.69 -9.27 -0.17
C ALA A 88 7.77 -9.17 1.06
N LEU A 89 6.63 -8.50 0.93
CA LEU A 89 5.58 -8.44 1.96
C LEU A 89 4.24 -8.26 1.27
N GLU A 90 3.32 -9.22 1.39
CA GLU A 90 1.92 -9.03 0.98
C GLU A 90 1.25 -7.93 1.80
N TRP A 91 0.09 -7.44 1.36
CA TRP A 91 -0.70 -6.52 2.19
C TRP A 91 -0.87 -7.08 3.60
N THR A 92 -0.36 -6.32 4.57
CA THR A 92 -0.28 -6.74 5.98
C THR A 92 -0.66 -5.55 6.86
N ALA A 93 -1.51 -5.80 7.86
CA ALA A 93 -1.83 -4.80 8.87
C ALA A 93 -0.59 -4.50 9.72
N ILE A 94 -0.25 -3.22 9.88
CA ILE A 94 0.87 -2.78 10.72
C ILE A 94 0.32 -2.42 12.11
N PRO A 95 0.58 -3.22 13.16
CA PRO A 95 -0.06 -3.01 14.46
C PRO A 95 0.19 -1.61 15.02
N LEU A 96 -0.83 -1.00 15.59
CA LEU A 96 -0.69 0.23 16.38
C LEU A 96 -0.30 -0.10 17.82
N VAL A 97 0.55 0.73 18.41
CA VAL A 97 0.89 0.61 19.83
C VAL A 97 0.01 1.55 20.64
N VAL A 98 -1.14 1.03 21.08
CA VAL A 98 -1.96 1.70 22.09
C VAL A 98 -1.41 1.28 23.46
N ILE A 99 -0.61 2.14 24.11
CA ILE A 99 -0.12 2.09 25.51
C ILE A 99 -0.91 1.11 26.43
N ALA A 100 -0.39 0.28 27.33
CA ALA A 100 0.91 -0.35 27.63
C ALA A 100 0.61 -1.47 28.64
N THR A 101 0.21 -2.65 28.18
CA THR A 101 0.16 -3.87 29.04
C THR A 101 0.67 -5.10 28.31
N THR A 102 0.81 -5.04 26.99
CA THR A 102 1.35 -6.11 26.16
C THR A 102 2.36 -5.48 25.21
N PRO A 103 3.60 -5.98 25.13
CA PRO A 103 4.58 -5.51 24.15
C PRO A 103 4.15 -6.02 22.77
N GLN A 104 3.18 -5.37 22.13
CA GLN A 104 3.06 -5.42 20.69
C GLN A 104 4.02 -4.38 20.15
N THR A 105 5.11 -4.83 19.55
CA THR A 105 5.95 -3.98 18.72
C THR A 105 5.10 -3.57 17.53
N GLY A 106 4.83 -2.27 17.36
CA GLY A 106 4.19 -1.73 16.16
C GLY A 106 5.12 -1.79 14.94
N ILE A 107 5.91 -2.85 14.85
CA ILE A 107 6.95 -3.06 13.86
C ILE A 107 6.53 -4.24 13.02
N VAL A 108 6.53 -4.05 11.70
CA VAL A 108 6.43 -5.13 10.72
C VAL A 108 7.59 -4.98 9.75
N GLU A 109 8.28 -6.08 9.51
CA GLU A 109 9.38 -6.14 8.55
C GLU A 109 8.95 -6.95 7.33
N SER A 110 9.43 -6.57 6.15
CA SER A 110 9.34 -7.43 4.98
C SER A 110 10.22 -8.68 5.15
N ALA A 111 10.01 -9.68 4.31
CA ALA A 111 11.02 -10.70 4.09
C ALA A 111 12.33 -10.07 3.61
N GLU A 112 13.44 -10.77 3.83
CA GLU A 112 14.73 -10.43 3.25
C GLU A 112 14.66 -10.55 1.72
N ILE A 113 15.14 -9.51 1.04
CA ILE A 113 15.27 -9.45 -0.41
C ILE A 113 16.72 -9.79 -0.74
N ASP A 114 16.95 -10.91 -1.43
CA ASP A 114 18.29 -11.32 -1.88
C ASP A 114 18.67 -10.59 -3.19
N LEU A 115 19.83 -9.93 -3.16
CA LEU A 115 20.32 -9.10 -4.27
C LEU A 115 21.66 -9.61 -4.81
N THR A 116 22.14 -10.78 -4.37
CA THR A 116 23.47 -11.28 -4.76
C THR A 116 23.67 -11.48 -6.27
N ASN A 117 22.60 -11.72 -7.03
CA ASN A 117 22.64 -11.89 -8.49
C ASN A 117 21.84 -10.81 -9.24
N VAL A 118 21.66 -9.65 -8.61
CA VAL A 118 20.87 -8.54 -9.14
C VAL A 118 21.79 -7.38 -9.54
N PHE A 119 21.62 -6.87 -10.75
CA PHE A 119 22.40 -5.74 -11.27
C PHE A 119 21.85 -4.40 -10.80
N GLU A 120 20.52 -4.28 -10.75
CA GLU A 120 19.80 -3.09 -10.32
C GLU A 120 18.46 -3.53 -9.70
N ALA A 121 18.04 -2.86 -8.63
CA ALA A 121 16.77 -3.14 -7.98
C ALA A 121 16.08 -1.86 -7.53
N VAL A 122 14.75 -1.88 -7.58
CA VAL A 122 13.89 -0.84 -7.02
C VAL A 122 12.88 -1.49 -6.10
N VAL A 123 12.85 -1.04 -4.84
CA VAL A 123 11.83 -1.44 -3.87
C VAL A 123 10.64 -0.50 -4.00
N HIS A 124 9.47 -1.06 -4.25
CA HIS A 124 8.19 -0.37 -4.26
C HIS A 124 7.49 -0.61 -2.93
N ILE A 125 7.15 0.46 -2.23
CA ILE A 125 6.54 0.44 -0.90
C ILE A 125 5.18 1.10 -1.03
N ASP A 126 4.13 0.33 -0.77
CA ASP A 126 2.77 0.83 -0.74
C ASP A 126 2.29 0.82 0.72
N ILE A 127 1.62 1.89 1.14
CA ILE A 127 1.02 1.97 2.47
C ILE A 127 -0.35 2.64 2.38
N ALA A 128 -1.33 2.13 3.13
CA ALA A 128 -2.70 2.61 3.10
C ALA A 128 -3.29 2.80 4.50
N LEU A 129 -4.17 3.79 4.65
CA LEU A 129 -4.86 4.18 5.87
C LEU A 129 -6.29 3.61 5.90
N THR A 130 -6.68 2.99 7.01
CA THR A 130 -8.00 2.36 7.19
C THR A 130 -8.63 2.77 8.51
N GLY A 131 -8.96 4.05 8.64
CA GLY A 131 -9.76 4.53 9.76
C GLY A 131 -10.01 6.05 9.76
N PRO A 132 -11.03 6.50 10.50
CA PRO A 132 -11.44 7.91 10.55
C PRO A 132 -10.65 8.75 11.56
N THR A 133 -9.76 8.15 12.36
CA THR A 133 -8.96 8.88 13.35
C THR A 133 -7.65 9.34 12.74
N ALA A 134 -7.25 10.59 12.96
CA ALA A 134 -6.02 11.10 12.36
C ALA A 134 -4.81 10.25 12.78
N HIS A 135 -4.06 9.74 11.79
CA HIS A 135 -2.88 8.94 12.06
C HIS A 135 -1.65 9.84 12.23
N LEU A 136 -0.80 9.57 13.23
CA LEU A 136 0.40 10.39 13.48
C LEU A 136 1.52 10.16 12.47
N GLY A 137 1.43 9.09 11.68
CA GLY A 137 2.37 8.72 10.65
C GLY A 137 3.09 7.41 10.96
N THR A 138 3.42 6.67 9.92
CA THR A 138 4.22 5.44 10.00
C THR A 138 5.65 5.77 9.58
N GLU A 139 6.63 5.48 10.42
CA GLU A 139 8.03 5.55 9.99
C GLU A 139 8.33 4.34 9.10
N ILE A 140 8.88 4.60 7.92
CA ILE A 140 9.32 3.59 6.96
C ILE A 140 10.84 3.68 6.87
N ILE A 141 11.51 2.56 7.12
CA ILE A 141 12.98 2.46 7.09
C ILE A 141 13.35 1.42 6.04
N VAL A 142 14.08 1.84 5.02
CA VAL A 142 14.71 0.92 4.07
C VAL A 142 16.11 0.62 4.56
N GLN A 143 16.38 -0.65 4.82
CA GLN A 143 17.67 -1.12 5.28
C GLN A 143 18.33 -1.97 4.21
N ILE A 144 19.65 -1.87 4.13
CA ILE A 144 20.48 -2.66 3.24
C ILE A 144 21.59 -3.32 4.02
N ARG A 145 22.13 -4.37 3.42
CA ARG A 145 23.31 -5.08 3.89
C ARG A 145 24.30 -5.26 2.75
N LYS A 146 25.59 -5.15 3.03
CA LYS A 146 26.67 -5.32 2.02
C LYS A 146 27.10 -6.77 1.82
N GLU A 147 26.94 -7.64 2.81
CA GLU A 147 27.42 -9.02 2.79
C GLU A 147 26.27 -9.98 3.10
N ALA A 148 26.09 -11.08 2.36
CA ALA A 148 24.91 -11.95 2.46
C ALA A 148 24.80 -12.76 3.78
N THR A 149 25.79 -12.71 4.68
CA THR A 149 25.84 -13.62 5.85
C THR A 149 26.07 -12.93 7.19
N VAL A 150 26.09 -11.59 7.22
CA VAL A 150 26.30 -10.82 8.47
C VAL A 150 24.96 -10.22 8.91
N ASP A 151 24.59 -10.24 10.19
CA ASP A 151 23.34 -9.56 10.64
C ASP A 151 23.57 -8.08 10.97
N GLU A 152 24.21 -7.36 10.05
CA GLU A 152 24.51 -5.94 10.19
C GLU A 152 23.77 -5.14 9.12
N TRP A 153 22.67 -4.52 9.53
CA TRP A 153 21.81 -3.71 8.68
C TRP A 153 22.17 -2.24 8.77
N THR A 154 22.37 -1.60 7.62
CA THR A 154 22.55 -0.15 7.52
C THR A 154 21.27 0.50 6.99
N THR A 155 20.86 1.61 7.59
CA THR A 155 19.74 2.40 7.05
C THR A 155 20.18 3.06 5.74
N LEU A 156 19.49 2.75 4.64
CA LEU A 156 19.66 3.43 3.35
C LEU A 156 18.87 4.74 3.32
N THR A 157 17.60 4.68 3.68
CA THR A 157 16.71 5.85 3.77
C THR A 157 15.63 5.63 4.82
N ARG A 158 15.06 6.73 5.30
CA ARG A 158 14.02 6.78 6.32
C ARG A 158 13.09 7.96 6.05
N PHE A 159 11.79 7.73 6.12
CA PHE A 159 10.78 8.77 5.96
C PHE A 159 9.50 8.40 6.70
N THR A 160 8.56 9.34 6.82
CA THR A 160 7.25 9.12 7.46
C THR A 160 6.15 9.20 6.42
N ALA A 161 5.22 8.25 6.46
CA ALA A 161 4.07 8.18 5.58
C ALA A 161 2.74 8.40 6.33
N LEU A 162 1.72 8.86 5.63
CA LEU A 162 0.33 8.97 6.10
C LEU A 162 0.09 9.86 7.33
N GLY A 163 1.03 10.75 7.68
CA GLY A 163 0.90 11.65 8.82
C GLY A 163 -0.20 12.69 8.64
N GLY A 164 -1.05 12.86 9.66
CA GLY A 164 -2.10 13.87 9.72
C GLY A 164 -3.37 13.56 8.90
N LYS A 165 -3.46 12.37 8.30
CA LYS A 165 -4.58 11.98 7.43
C LYS A 165 -5.68 11.23 8.19
N THR A 166 -6.92 11.40 7.75
CA THR A 166 -8.11 10.65 8.17
C THR A 166 -8.75 9.99 6.96
N ALA A 167 -9.07 8.69 7.05
CA ALA A 167 -9.70 7.95 5.97
C ALA A 167 -11.16 7.60 6.30
N PHE A 168 -11.99 7.59 5.27
CA PHE A 168 -13.38 7.19 5.31
C PHE A 168 -13.55 6.04 4.34
N HIS A 169 -14.43 5.10 4.66
CA HIS A 169 -14.73 3.99 3.77
C HIS A 169 -16.18 4.01 3.31
N MET A 170 -16.40 3.27 2.24
CA MET A 170 -17.70 2.72 1.90
C MET A 170 -17.59 1.23 1.62
N HIS A 171 -18.74 0.56 1.63
CA HIS A 171 -18.83 -0.82 1.16
C HIS A 171 -19.26 -0.85 -0.30
N PRO A 172 -18.83 -1.88 -1.06
CA PRO A 172 -19.42 -2.16 -2.35
C PRO A 172 -20.87 -2.63 -2.18
N ASN A 173 -21.73 -2.27 -3.12
CA ASN A 173 -23.11 -2.73 -3.17
C ASN A 173 -23.16 -4.17 -3.72
N GLY A 174 -22.74 -5.12 -2.88
CA GLY A 174 -22.62 -6.54 -3.20
C GLY A 174 -21.21 -6.98 -3.58
N ASN A 175 -21.10 -8.23 -4.03
CA ASN A 175 -19.82 -8.81 -4.42
C ASN A 175 -19.36 -8.31 -5.79
N ILE A 176 -18.06 -8.13 -5.94
CA ILE A 176 -17.40 -7.72 -7.18
C ILE A 176 -16.44 -8.83 -7.58
N ASN A 177 -16.53 -9.28 -8.82
CA ASN A 177 -15.63 -10.28 -9.37
C ASN A 177 -14.30 -9.64 -9.77
N ALA A 178 -13.22 -10.41 -9.68
CA ALA A 178 -11.97 -10.07 -10.34
C ALA A 178 -12.22 -9.81 -11.84
N GLY A 179 -11.50 -8.84 -12.41
CA GLY A 179 -11.67 -8.43 -13.80
C GLY A 179 -12.69 -7.30 -14.02
N GLN A 180 -13.48 -6.92 -13.03
CA GLN A 180 -14.45 -5.82 -13.16
C GLN A 180 -13.78 -4.44 -13.00
N LYS A 181 -14.32 -3.42 -13.68
CA LYS A 181 -13.91 -2.00 -13.54
C LYS A 181 -14.96 -1.12 -12.87
N VAL A 182 -16.23 -1.50 -12.97
CA VAL A 182 -17.35 -0.73 -12.42
C VAL A 182 -17.72 -1.32 -11.07
N ILE A 183 -17.70 -0.49 -10.04
CA ILE A 183 -17.98 -0.88 -8.65
C ILE A 183 -19.23 -0.12 -8.22
N GLY A 184 -20.29 -0.85 -7.85
CA GLY A 184 -21.48 -0.27 -7.24
C GLY A 184 -21.22 0.15 -5.79
N VAL A 185 -21.75 1.30 -5.39
CA VAL A 185 -21.66 1.85 -4.03
C VAL A 185 -22.97 2.55 -3.67
N ASP A 186 -23.28 2.73 -2.38
CA ASP A 186 -24.60 3.22 -1.96
C ASP A 186 -24.75 4.75 -1.93
N ASN A 187 -23.65 5.53 -1.95
CA ASN A 187 -23.62 7.00 -2.11
C ASN A 187 -22.16 7.52 -2.28
N PRO A 188 -21.63 7.69 -3.50
CA PRO A 188 -20.27 8.14 -3.75
C PRO A 188 -19.92 9.44 -3.03
N THR A 189 -20.85 10.40 -2.96
CA THR A 189 -20.60 11.68 -2.29
C THR A 189 -20.39 11.52 -0.78
N ALA A 190 -21.20 10.72 -0.09
CA ALA A 190 -21.03 10.46 1.34
C ALA A 190 -19.68 9.78 1.65
N GLY A 191 -19.21 8.91 0.76
CA GLY A 191 -17.90 8.26 0.84
C GLY A 191 -16.72 9.10 0.37
N ASN A 192 -16.95 10.36 -0.03
CA ASN A 192 -15.97 11.19 -0.71
C ASN A 192 -15.37 10.52 -1.98
N LEU A 193 -16.11 9.62 -2.63
CA LEU A 193 -15.79 8.96 -3.89
C LEU A 193 -16.35 9.71 -5.10
N ASN A 194 -16.86 10.93 -4.93
CA ASN A 194 -17.35 11.82 -6.00
C ASN A 194 -16.25 12.67 -6.67
N HIS A 195 -14.98 12.48 -6.28
CA HIS A 195 -13.83 13.14 -6.87
C HIS A 195 -12.97 12.13 -7.64
N VAL A 196 -12.95 12.24 -8.97
CA VAL A 196 -12.11 11.39 -9.84
C VAL A 196 -10.62 11.74 -9.70
N GLY A 197 -9.75 10.82 -10.10
CA GLY A 197 -8.32 11.08 -10.25
C GLY A 197 -7.49 10.82 -8.98
N LYS A 198 -7.92 9.90 -8.12
CA LYS A 198 -7.25 9.53 -6.88
C LYS A 198 -7.04 8.03 -6.74
N HIS A 199 -6.02 7.65 -6.00
CA HIS A 199 -5.85 6.28 -5.53
C HIS A 199 -6.79 5.99 -4.35
N LEU A 200 -7.51 4.88 -4.47
CA LEU A 200 -8.32 4.29 -3.41
C LEU A 200 -7.63 3.02 -2.92
N PHE A 201 -7.83 2.71 -1.64
CA PHE A 201 -7.45 1.41 -1.10
C PHE A 201 -8.70 0.56 -0.91
N ILE A 202 -8.77 -0.60 -1.56
CA ILE A 202 -9.82 -1.58 -1.31
C ILE A 202 -9.27 -2.61 -0.33
N LEU A 203 -9.72 -2.52 0.93
CA LEU A 203 -9.42 -3.50 1.96
C LEU A 203 -10.35 -4.70 1.77
N ASN A 204 -9.77 -5.83 1.41
CA ASN A 204 -10.49 -7.10 1.30
C ASN A 204 -10.61 -7.77 2.68
N THR A 205 -11.64 -8.58 2.89
CA THR A 205 -11.78 -9.39 4.11
C THR A 205 -10.62 -10.35 4.34
N THR A 206 -9.97 -10.78 3.27
CA THR A 206 -8.63 -11.38 3.29
C THR A 206 -7.60 -10.30 2.96
N VAL A 207 -6.91 -9.77 3.97
CA VAL A 207 -6.01 -8.60 3.83
C VAL A 207 -5.01 -8.73 2.67
N ALA A 208 -4.44 -9.93 2.44
CA ALA A 208 -3.51 -10.18 1.34
C ALA A 208 -4.09 -9.93 -0.06
N ASN A 209 -5.42 -10.01 -0.22
CA ASN A 209 -6.15 -9.74 -1.47
C ASN A 209 -6.60 -8.27 -1.60
N SER A 210 -6.13 -7.38 -0.71
CA SER A 210 -6.40 -5.95 -0.82
C SER A 210 -5.66 -5.36 -2.02
N GLU A 211 -6.14 -4.23 -2.54
CA GLU A 211 -5.53 -3.61 -3.71
C GLU A 211 -5.66 -2.08 -3.70
N ILE A 212 -4.76 -1.43 -4.44
CA ILE A 212 -4.85 -0.01 -4.75
C ILE A 212 -5.45 0.11 -6.14
N VAL A 213 -6.45 0.97 -6.28
CA VAL A 213 -7.10 1.24 -7.58
C VAL A 213 -7.08 2.73 -7.86
N TYR A 214 -7.01 3.10 -9.14
CA TYR A 214 -7.10 4.50 -9.56
C TYR A 214 -8.50 4.80 -10.07
N GLN A 215 -9.20 5.72 -9.40
CA GLN A 215 -10.56 6.09 -9.77
C GLN A 215 -10.58 6.99 -11.00
N THR A 216 -11.24 6.56 -12.08
CA THR A 216 -11.36 7.30 -13.34
C THR A 216 -12.72 7.96 -13.54
N PHE A 217 -13.75 7.47 -12.84
CA PHE A 217 -15.11 7.98 -12.97
C PHE A 217 -15.90 7.84 -11.67
N CYS A 218 -16.91 8.69 -11.50
CA CYS A 218 -18.00 8.53 -10.53
C CYS A 218 -19.34 8.73 -11.25
N GLY A 219 -20.19 7.71 -11.17
CA GLY A 219 -21.56 7.69 -11.69
C GLY A 219 -22.55 8.24 -10.67
N ALA A 220 -23.65 8.79 -11.20
CA ALA A 220 -24.54 9.77 -10.61
C ALA A 220 -24.82 9.65 -9.11
N ASP A 221 -24.77 10.79 -8.41
CA ASP A 221 -25.73 11.08 -7.36
C ASP A 221 -27.05 11.51 -8.06
N ALA A 222 -28.18 10.90 -7.73
CA ALA A 222 -29.50 11.38 -8.14
C ALA A 222 -30.07 12.40 -7.15
#